data_AF-A0A662BU12-F1
#
_entry.id   AF-A0A662BU12-F1
#
_cell.length_a   1.000
_cell.length_b   1.000
_cell.length_c   1.000
_cell.angle_alpha   90.00
_cell.angle_beta   90.00
_cell.angle_gamma   90.00
#
_symmetry.space_group_name_H-M   'P 1'
#
loop_
_entity.id
_entity.type
_entity.pdbx_description
1 polymer ?
#
loop_
_entity_poly.entity_id
_entity_poly.type
_entity_poly.pdbx_seq_one_letter_code
_entity_poly.pdbx_strand_id
1 'polypeptide(L)' 'DKTAAIKQLLQGDEVTVSFNVESREYNERWYTELKAWKITKGSQNASDQSTNAMPPINENDIPPEDENSGLPF' A
#
# COMPACT_ATOMS: atom_id res chain seq x y z
N ASP A 1 13.13 -19.55 -14.71
CA ASP A 1 11.80 -20.17 -14.66
C ASP A 1 10.78 -19.24 -14.00
N LYS A 2 10.03 -18.44 -14.77
CA LYS A 2 8.99 -17.52 -14.23
C LYS A 2 7.57 -18.12 -14.31
N THR A 3 7.39 -19.15 -15.14
CA THR A 3 6.11 -19.78 -15.45
C THR A 3 5.65 -20.77 -14.38
N ALA A 4 6.57 -21.35 -13.60
CA ALA A 4 6.24 -22.29 -12.53
C ALA A 4 5.43 -21.67 -11.38
N ALA A 5 5.67 -20.39 -11.05
CA ALA A 5 4.97 -19.69 -9.98
C ALA A 5 3.47 -19.50 -10.28
N ILE A 6 3.10 -19.37 -11.56
CA ILE A 6 1.72 -19.15 -12.00
C ILE A 6 0.93 -20.48 -12.02
N LYS A 7 1.59 -21.60 -12.39
CA LYS A 7 0.95 -22.93 -12.40
C LYS A 7 0.58 -23.46 -11.01
N GLN A 8 1.19 -22.94 -9.95
CA GLN A 8 0.90 -23.35 -8.57
C GLN A 8 -0.22 -22.54 -7.92
N LEU A 9 -0.82 -21.56 -8.61
CA LEU A 9 -1.95 -20.80 -8.09
C LEU A 9 -3.22 -21.64 -8.21
N LEU A 10 -3.87 -21.89 -7.08
CA LEU A 10 -5.15 -22.60 -7.04
C LEU A 10 -6.31 -21.59 -7.01
N GLN A 11 -7.47 -22.00 -7.50
CA GLN A 11 -8.68 -21.20 -7.40
C GLN A 11 -9.05 -21.05 -5.91
N GLY A 12 -9.06 -19.82 -5.41
CA GLY A 12 -9.24 -19.52 -3.98
C GLY A 12 -8.00 -18.96 -3.28
N ASP A 13 -6.83 -18.98 -3.92
CA ASP A 13 -5.64 -18.31 -3.39
C ASP A 13 -5.79 -16.79 -3.48
N GLU A 14 -5.57 -16.10 -2.36
CA GLU A 14 -5.44 -14.65 -2.37
C GLU A 14 -4.09 -14.27 -2.98
N VAL A 15 -4.10 -13.38 -3.98
CA VAL A 15 -2.90 -12.92 -4.64
C VAL A 15 -2.92 -11.42 -4.83
N THR A 16 -1.75 -10.80 -4.64
CA THR A 16 -1.53 -9.40 -5.04
C THR A 16 -0.89 -9.38 -6.41
N VAL A 17 -1.57 -8.79 -7.39
CA VAL A 17 -1.09 -8.67 -8.77
C VAL A 17 -0.77 -7.21 -9.07
N SER A 18 0.45 -6.93 -9.51
CA SER A 18 0.83 -5.63 -10.07
C SER A 18 0.74 -5.72 -11.60
N PHE A 19 -0.10 -4.87 -12.17
CA PHE A 19 -0.38 -4.84 -13.60
C PHE A 19 -0.52 -3.42 -14.14
N ASN A 20 -0.35 -3.29 -15.45
CA ASN A 20 -0.64 -2.06 -16.19
C ASN A 20 -1.92 -2.26 -16.99
N VAL A 21 -2.74 -1.21 -17.06
CA VAL A 21 -3.96 -1.17 -17.88
C VAL A 21 -3.73 -0.30 -19.10
N GLU A 22 -4.07 -0.83 -20.28
CA GLU A 22 -4.03 -0.12 -21.55
C GLU A 22 -5.41 -0.25 -22.21
N SER A 23 -5.98 0.88 -22.63
CA SER A 23 -7.21 0.91 -23.42
C SER A 23 -6.87 1.34 -24.84
N ARG A 24 -7.27 0.55 -25.81
CA ARG A 24 -7.09 0.86 -27.23
C ARG A 24 -8.41 0.70 -27.98
N GLU A 25 -8.73 1.71 -28.77
CA GLU A 25 -9.83 1.63 -29.71
C GLU A 25 -9.26 1.16 -31.06
N TYR A 26 -9.82 0.09 -31.59
CA TYR A 26 -9.44 -0.43 -32.90
C TYR A 26 -10.67 -0.90 -33.65
N ASN A 27 -10.89 -0.35 -34.85
CA ASN A 27 -12.02 -0.68 -35.72
C ASN A 27 -13.38 -0.56 -35.00
N GLU A 28 -13.60 0.60 -34.37
CA GLU A 28 -14.82 0.96 -33.60
C GLU A 28 -15.12 0.04 -32.40
N ARG A 29 -14.14 -0.76 -31.97
CA ARG A 29 -14.23 -1.62 -30.79
C ARG A 29 -13.19 -1.21 -29.77
N TRP A 30 -13.63 -1.14 -28.51
CA TRP A 30 -12.77 -0.87 -27.36
C TRP A 30 -12.19 -2.17 -26.84
N TYR A 31 -10.86 -2.22 -26.71
CA TYR A 31 -10.14 -3.33 -26.12
C TYR A 31 -9.40 -2.84 -24.89
N THR A 32 -9.74 -3.42 -23.74
CA THR A 32 -9.01 -3.24 -22.50
C THR A 32 -8.03 -4.39 -22.34
N GLU A 33 -6.73 -4.07 -22.26
CA GLU A 33 -5.67 -5.03 -22.04
C GLU A 33 -5.06 -4.83 -20.66
N LEU A 34 -4.90 -5.92 -19.91
CA LEU A 34 -4.26 -5.92 -18.59
C LEU A 34 -2.96 -6.72 -18.67
N LYS A 35 -1.83 -6.02 -18.51
CA LYS A 35 -0.49 -6.64 -18.52
C LYS A 35 0.03 -6.77 -17.10
N ALA A 36 -0.07 -7.98 -16.54
CA ALA A 36 0.51 -8.31 -15.24
C ALA A 36 2.01 -8.60 -15.38
N TRP A 37 2.85 -7.92 -14.59
CA TRP A 37 4.31 -8.12 -14.59
C TRP A 37 4.85 -8.70 -13.27
N LYS A 38 4.06 -8.64 -12.19
CA LYS A 38 4.37 -9.28 -10.90
C LYS A 38 3.12 -9.85 -10.26
N ILE A 39 3.23 -11.07 -9.76
CA ILE A 39 2.19 -11.77 -9.02
C ILE A 39 2.83 -12.28 -7.73
N THR A 40 2.28 -11.90 -6.58
CA THR A 40 2.72 -12.34 -5.27
C THR A 40 1.61 -13.18 -4.65
N LYS A 41 1.92 -14.43 -4.28
CA LYS A 41 1.00 -15.25 -3.49
C LYS A 41 0.81 -14.60 -2.12
N GLY A 42 -0.44 -14.40 -1.70
CA GLY A 42 -0.80 -13.85 -0.40
C GLY A 42 -0.34 -14.78 0.70
N SER A 43 0.90 -14.62 1.13
CA SER A 43 1.24 -14.82 2.53
C SER A 43 1.14 -13.45 3.16
N GLN A 44 0.13 -13.26 4.00
CA GLN A 44 0.20 -12.39 5.18
C GLN A 44 1.67 -12.19 5.54
N ASN A 45 2.25 -11.02 5.24
CA ASN A 45 3.55 -10.51 5.72
C ASN A 45 3.97 -9.32 4.84
N ALA A 46 3.12 -8.30 4.80
CA ALA A 46 3.62 -6.93 4.77
C ALA A 46 2.98 -6.23 5.97
N SER A 47 3.41 -6.64 7.16
CA SER A 47 3.46 -5.72 8.28
C SER A 47 4.41 -4.59 7.88
N ASP A 48 3.89 -3.63 7.12
CA ASP A 48 4.33 -2.25 7.23
C ASP A 48 3.96 -1.80 8.65
N GLN A 49 4.68 -2.33 9.63
CA GLN A 49 4.94 -1.56 10.83
C GLN A 49 5.89 -0.45 10.40
N SER A 50 5.32 0.55 9.76
CA SER A 50 5.72 1.92 10.05
C SER A 50 5.42 2.11 11.53
N THR A 51 6.34 1.67 12.40
CA THR A 51 6.43 2.22 13.74
C THR A 51 6.79 3.68 13.56
N ASN A 52 5.77 4.50 13.33
CA ASN A 52 5.82 5.91 13.68
C ASN A 52 5.80 5.93 15.22
N ALA A 53 6.87 5.39 15.82
CA ALA A 53 7.13 5.54 17.23
C ALA A 53 7.39 7.03 17.37
N MET A 54 6.38 7.75 17.87
CA MET A 54 6.59 9.11 18.34
C MET A 54 7.82 9.07 19.26
N PRO A 55 8.80 9.98 19.05
CA PRO A 55 9.92 10.05 19.96
C PRO A 55 9.40 10.20 21.40
N PRO A 56 10.06 9.57 22.39
CA PRO A 56 9.67 9.75 23.77
C PRO A 56 9.71 11.24 24.10
N ILE A 57 8.59 11.76 24.61
CA ILE A 57 8.51 13.13 25.11
C ILE A 57 9.47 13.23 26.30
N ASN A 58 10.45 14.14 26.20
CA ASN A 58 11.34 14.46 27.32
C ASN A 58 10.70 15.58 28.16
N GLU A 59 11.03 15.66 29.44
CA GLU A 59 10.54 16.73 30.32
C GLU A 59 10.95 18.13 29.84
N ASN A 60 12.03 18.22 29.05
CA ASN A 60 12.48 19.45 28.37
C ASN A 60 11.62 19.85 27.16
N ASP A 61 10.78 18.97 26.62
CA ASP A 61 9.84 19.27 25.53
C ASP A 61 8.53 19.89 26.06
N ILE A 62 8.34 19.97 27.38
CA ILE A 62 7.18 20.61 27.99
C ILE A 62 7.49 22.11 28.11
N PRO A 63 6.87 22.99 27.31
CA PRO A 63 7.06 24.42 27.48
C PRO A 63 6.53 24.85 28.86
N PRO A 64 7.18 25.83 29.51
CA PRO A 64 6.68 26.37 30.77
C PRO A 64 5.26 26.86 30.59
N GLU A 65 4.42 26.61 31.59
CA GLU A 65 3.05 27.09 31.65
C GLU A 65 3.03 28.63 31.75
N ASP A 66 2.97 29.31 30.60
CA ASP A 66 2.69 30.73 30.54
C ASP A 66 1.23 30.96 30.99
N GLU A 67 1.05 31.54 32.18
CA GLU A 67 -0.25 31.93 32.78
C GLU A 67 -1.07 32.91 31.91
N ASN A 68 -0.56 33.28 30.73
CA ASN A 68 -1.21 34.16 29.75
C ASN A 68 -1.75 33.41 28.51
N SER A 69 -1.67 32.07 28.46
CA SER A 69 -2.35 31.27 27.40
C SER A 69 -3.87 31.15 27.60
N GLY A 70 -4.50 32.23 28.07
CA GLY A 70 -5.94 32.41 28.07
C GLY A 70 -6.44 32.60 26.64
N LEU A 71 -6.63 31.48 25.92
CA LEU A 71 -7.34 31.48 24.64
C LEU A 71 -8.74 32.07 24.87
N PRO A 72 -9.11 33.17 24.18
CA PRO A 72 -10.46 33.70 24.30
C PRO A 72 -11.44 32.71 23.66
N PHE A 73 -12.44 32.30 24.43
CA PHE A 73 -13.64 31.60 23.95
C PHE A 73 -14.55 32.54 23.16
#